data_AF-A0A5J4WXT9-F1
#
_entry.id   AF-A0A5J4WXT9-F1
#
_cell.length_a   1.000
_cell.length_b   1.000
_cell.length_c   1.000
_cell.angle_alpha   90.00
_cell.angle_beta   90.00
_cell.angle_gamma   90.00
#
_symmetry.space_group_name_H-M   'P 1'
#
loop_
_entity.id
_entity.type
_entity.pdbx_description
1 polymer ?
#
loop_
_entity_poly.entity_id
_entity_poly.type
_entity_poly.pdbx_seq_one_letter_code
_entity_poly.pdbx_strand_id
1 'polypeptide(L)'
;MRRSVKKVGDYIFWNYNKSKPASSTYCSQSLTLLLKNAGIQQPYNGPSIRHASTTKLRASGASIMEINALSRHILTSNVVDDLYYRPNTT
;
A
#
# COMPACT_ATOMS: atom_id res chain seq x y z
N MET A 1 -5.97 -24.20 9.08
CA MET A 1 -5.54 -24.04 10.49
C MET A 1 -4.86 -22.67 10.65
N ARG A 2 -5.50 -21.68 11.29
CA ARG A 2 -4.82 -20.41 11.62
C ARG A 2 -3.92 -20.67 12.83
N ARG A 3 -2.61 -20.63 12.65
CA ARG A 3 -1.66 -20.64 13.78
C ARG A 3 -1.68 -19.26 14.43
N SER A 4 -2.00 -19.21 15.72
CA SER A 4 -1.69 -18.05 16.55
C SER A 4 -0.17 -17.90 16.59
N VAL A 5 0.33 -16.72 16.23
CA VAL A 5 1.77 -16.45 16.19
C VAL A 5 2.13 -15.68 17.46
N LYS A 6 3.11 -16.17 18.23
CA LYS A 6 3.70 -15.39 19.32
C LYS A 6 4.31 -14.13 18.73
N LYS A 7 3.99 -12.98 19.31
CA LYS A 7 4.52 -11.67 18.91
C LYS A 7 6.05 -11.69 19.11
N VAL A 8 6.83 -11.56 18.04
CA VAL A 8 8.30 -11.49 18.10
C VAL A 8 8.70 -10.02 17.97
N GLY A 9 8.85 -9.34 19.12
CA GLY A 9 9.15 -7.90 19.18
C GLY A 9 7.99 -6.98 18.75
N ASP A 10 8.30 -5.70 18.54
CA ASP A 10 7.33 -4.65 18.17
C ASP A 10 7.12 -4.50 16.65
N TYR A 11 7.49 -5.50 15.86
CA TYR A 11 7.39 -5.45 14.41
C TYR A 11 6.05 -5.98 13.90
N ILE A 12 5.35 -5.17 13.10
CA ILE A 12 4.09 -5.57 12.46
C ILE A 12 4.33 -6.60 11.35
N PHE A 13 5.42 -6.45 10.58
CA PHE A 13 5.75 -7.34 9.47
C PHE A 13 6.99 -8.19 9.81
N TRP A 14 6.85 -9.51 9.72
CA TRP A 14 7.88 -10.47 10.07
C TRP A 14 8.18 -11.44 8.92
N ASN A 15 9.45 -11.67 8.63
CA ASN A 15 9.88 -12.70 7.69
C ASN A 15 10.19 -13.99 8.45
N TYR A 16 9.25 -14.94 8.42
CA TYR A 16 9.38 -16.22 9.12
C TYR A 16 10.51 -17.10 8.59
N ASN A 17 10.80 -17.03 7.28
CA ASN A 17 11.88 -17.83 6.69
C ASN A 17 13.26 -17.40 7.20
N LYS A 18 13.40 -16.11 7.55
CA LYS A 18 14.67 -15.54 8.03
C LYS A 18 14.66 -15.18 9.51
N SER A 19 13.57 -15.47 10.22
CA SER A 19 13.35 -15.14 11.63
C SER A 19 13.80 -13.72 12.00
N LYS A 20 13.41 -12.73 11.18
CA LYS A 20 13.76 -11.32 11.39
C LYS A 20 12.65 -10.39 10.88
N PRO A 21 12.68 -9.09 11.24
CA PRO A 21 11.76 -8.11 10.68
C PRO A 21 11.78 -8.13 9.15
N ALA A 22 10.60 -8.03 8.55
CA ALA A 22 10.48 -8.04 7.10
C ALA A 22 11.10 -6.77 6.50
N SER A 23 11.98 -6.92 5.51
CA SER A 23 12.48 -5.78 4.74
C SER A 23 11.43 -5.28 3.74
N SER A 24 11.56 -4.03 3.32
CA SER A 24 10.72 -3.45 2.26
C SER A 24 10.74 -4.29 0.98
N THR A 25 11.92 -4.76 0.55
CA THR A 25 12.06 -5.65 -0.63
C THR A 25 11.28 -6.94 -0.47
N TYR A 26 11.35 -7.58 0.71
CA TYR A 26 10.61 -8.82 0.96
C TYR A 26 9.09 -8.58 0.94
N CYS A 27 8.63 -7.49 1.55
CA CYS A 27 7.21 -7.10 1.50
C CYS A 27 6.75 -6.83 0.07
N SER A 28 7.52 -6.08 -0.72
CA SER A 28 7.19 -5.78 -2.12
C SER A 28 7.12 -7.05 -2.97
N GLN A 29 8.09 -7.96 -2.84
CA GLN A 29 8.07 -9.25 -3.56
C GLN A 29 6.88 -10.12 -3.14
N SER A 30 6.59 -10.16 -1.84
CA SER A 30 5.45 -10.91 -1.31
C SER A 30 4.12 -10.35 -1.84
N LEU A 31 3.99 -9.03 -1.89
CA LEU A 31 2.82 -8.36 -2.47
C LEU A 31 2.67 -8.68 -3.97
N THR A 32 3.74 -8.56 -4.75
CA THR A 32 3.70 -8.88 -6.19
C THR A 32 3.30 -10.34 -6.43
N LEU A 33 3.79 -11.28 -5.61
CA LEU A 33 3.41 -12.68 -5.70
C LEU A 33 1.92 -12.88 -5.38
N LEU A 34 1.40 -12.19 -4.37
CA LEU A 34 -0.03 -12.23 -4.02
C LEU A 34 -0.90 -11.72 -5.16
N LEU A 35 -0.53 -10.59 -5.79
CA LEU A 35 -1.24 -10.04 -6.94
C LEU A 35 -1.26 -11.05 -8.11
N LYS A 36 -0.10 -11.62 -8.45
CA LYS A 36 0.02 -12.62 -9.51
C LYS A 36 -0.86 -13.84 -9.25
N ASN A 37 -0.88 -14.35 -8.01
CA ASN A 37 -1.70 -15.49 -7.62
C ASN A 37 -3.20 -15.18 -7.67
N ALA A 38 -3.59 -13.92 -7.51
CA ALA A 38 -4.96 -13.44 -7.71
C ALA A 38 -5.31 -13.18 -9.19
N GLY A 39 -4.42 -13.53 -10.13
CA GLY A 39 -4.62 -13.27 -11.56
C GLY A 39 -4.35 -11.82 -11.99
N ILE A 40 -3.91 -10.96 -11.06
CA ILE A 40 -3.56 -9.56 -11.33
C ILE A 40 -2.12 -9.51 -11.85
N GLN A 41 -1.97 -9.40 -13.17
CA GLN A 41 -0.67 -9.40 -13.84
C GLN A 41 0.03 -8.03 -13.78
N GLN A 42 1.27 -7.95 -14.24
CA GLN A 42 1.98 -6.68 -14.34
C GLN A 42 1.19 -5.65 -15.19
N PRO A 43 1.31 -4.33 -14.91
CA PRO A 43 2.33 -3.66 -14.10
C PRO A 43 1.94 -3.36 -12.63
N TYR A 44 0.99 -4.09 -12.04
CA TYR A 44 0.49 -3.77 -10.69
C TYR A 44 1.45 -4.16 -9.54
N ASN A 45 1.61 -3.25 -8.57
CA ASN A 45 2.54 -3.35 -7.44
C ASN A 45 2.09 -2.42 -6.27
N GLY A 46 2.96 -2.21 -5.27
CA GLY A 46 2.66 -1.32 -4.14
C GLY A 46 2.20 0.09 -4.56
N PRO A 47 2.97 0.82 -5.39
CA PRO A 47 2.53 2.08 -5.97
C PRO A 47 1.16 2.06 -6.65
N SER A 48 0.79 1.00 -7.37
CA SER A 48 -0.54 0.93 -8.01
C SER A 48 -1.67 0.77 -7.00
N ILE A 49 -1.44 0.11 -5.85
CA ILE A 49 -2.42 0.06 -4.76
C ILE A 49 -2.59 1.45 -4.13
N ARG A 50 -1.48 2.18 -3.93
CA ARG A 50 -1.54 3.56 -3.42
C ARG A 50 -2.30 4.47 -4.39
N HIS A 51 -2.07 4.32 -5.68
CA HIS A 51 -2.83 4.99 -6.74
C HIS A 51 -4.32 4.69 -6.64
N ALA A 52 -4.72 3.41 -6.69
CA ALA A 52 -6.12 3.01 -6.61
C ALA A 52 -6.81 3.49 -5.32
N SER A 53 -6.09 3.46 -4.19
CA SER A 53 -6.61 3.95 -2.90
C SER A 53 -6.85 5.45 -2.92
N THR A 54 -5.90 6.22 -3.44
CA THR A 54 -6.00 7.69 -3.57
C THR A 54 -7.16 8.06 -4.48
N THR A 55 -7.24 7.46 -5.68
CA THR A 55 -8.34 7.67 -6.62
C THR A 55 -9.70 7.35 -6.00
N LYS A 56 -9.83 6.22 -5.30
CA LYS A 56 -11.10 5.86 -4.63
C LYS A 56 -11.49 6.84 -3.53
N LEU A 57 -10.54 7.31 -2.72
CA LEU A 57 -10.79 8.29 -1.66
C LEU A 57 -11.23 9.63 -2.24
N ARG A 58 -10.53 10.16 -3.25
CA ARG A 58 -10.91 11.40 -3.94
C ARG A 58 -12.29 11.30 -4.57
N ALA A 59 -12.58 10.19 -5.26
CA ALA A 59 -13.90 9.93 -5.85
C ALA A 59 -15.02 9.82 -4.79
N SER A 60 -14.68 9.46 -3.56
CA SER A 60 -15.62 9.42 -2.43
C SER A 60 -15.76 10.77 -1.71
N GLY A 61 -15.14 11.83 -2.24
CA GLY A 61 -15.24 13.20 -1.70
C GLY A 61 -14.18 13.57 -0.66
N ALA A 62 -13.20 12.70 -0.38
CA ALA A 62 -12.12 13.03 0.56
C ALA A 62 -11.29 14.22 0.02
N SER A 63 -10.99 15.17 0.89
CA SER A 63 -10.14 16.31 0.59
C SER A 63 -8.67 15.90 0.46
N ILE A 64 -7.88 16.72 -0.22
CA ILE A 64 -6.42 16.49 -0.33
C ILE A 64 -5.73 16.55 1.04
N MET A 65 -6.23 17.39 1.96
CA MET A 65 -5.70 17.49 3.33
C MET A 65 -5.90 16.19 4.11
N GLU A 66 -7.07 15.56 4.01
CA GLU A 66 -7.34 14.27 4.67
C GLU A 66 -6.45 13.16 4.11
N ILE A 67 -6.25 13.13 2.79
CA ILE A 67 -5.38 12.14 2.14
C ILE A 67 -3.91 12.40 2.50
N ASN A 68 -3.48 13.65 2.57
CA ASN A 68 -2.14 14.02 3.01
C ASN A 68 -1.91 13.59 4.46
N ALA A 69 -2.87 13.83 5.37
CA ALA A 69 -2.79 13.38 6.74
C ALA A 69 -2.67 11.84 6.83
N LEU A 70 -3.52 11.12 6.09
CA LEU A 70 -3.53 9.65 6.06
C LEU A 70 -2.24 9.06 5.49
N SER A 71 -1.69 9.67 4.44
CA SER A 71 -0.45 9.23 3.80
C SER A 71 0.81 9.84 4.41
N ARG A 72 0.68 10.63 5.48
CA ARG A 72 1.77 11.34 6.18
C ARG A 72 2.58 12.27 5.26
N HIS A 73 1.88 12.98 4.37
CA HIS A 73 2.45 14.05 3.55
C HIS A 73 2.21 15.41 4.22
N ILE A 74 2.96 16.42 3.81
CA ILE A 74 2.73 17.80 4.23
C ILE A 74 1.29 18.18 3.85
N LEU A 75 0.52 18.71 4.80
CA LEU A 75 -0.93 18.93 4.63
C LEU A 75 -1.27 19.82 3.42
N THR A 76 -0.42 20.79 3.11
CA THR A 76 -0.58 21.76 2.02
C THR A 76 0.01 21.29 0.67
N SER A 77 0.51 20.05 0.58
CA SER A 77 1.15 19.54 -0.63
C SER A 77 0.13 19.02 -1.65
N ASN A 78 0.37 19.29 -2.93
CA ASN A 78 -0.41 18.71 -4.04
C ASN A 78 0.17 17.38 -4.57
N VAL A 79 1.34 16.96 -4.08
CA VAL A 79 2.11 15.82 -4.62
C VAL A 79 1.30 14.52 -4.65
N VAL A 80 0.43 14.30 -3.67
CA VAL A 80 -0.37 13.08 -3.62
C VAL A 80 -1.38 13.03 -4.76
N ASP A 81 -2.05 14.15 -5.05
CA ASP A 81 -2.96 14.21 -6.20
C ASP A 81 -2.15 14.14 -7.51
N ASP A 82 -1.05 14.91 -7.63
CA ASP A 82 -0.23 14.94 -8.85
C ASP A 82 0.33 13.57 -9.25
N LEU A 83 0.74 12.75 -8.27
CA LEU A 83 1.35 11.44 -8.52
C LEU A 83 0.36 10.28 -8.49
N TYR A 84 -0.68 10.35 -7.66
CA TYR A 84 -1.52 9.21 -7.34
C TYR A 84 -3.01 9.43 -7.59
N TYR A 85 -3.49 10.63 -7.90
CA TYR A 85 -4.87 10.84 -8.30
C TYR A 85 -4.95 10.88 -9.83
N ARG A 86 -5.62 9.88 -10.41
CA ARG A 86 -6.06 9.92 -11.81
C ARG A 86 -7.55 9.60 -11.80
N PRO A 87 -8.42 10.62 -11.85
CA PRO A 87 -9.83 10.36 -12.07
C PRO A 87 -9.94 9.64 -13.40
N ASN A 88 -10.75 8.57 -13.45
CA ASN A 88 -10.99 7.85 -14.69
C ASN A 88 -11.46 8.89 -15.73
N THR A 89 -10.65 9.13 -16.77
CA THR A 89 -11.14 9.70 -18.02
C THR A 89 -12.17 8.72 -18.55
N THR A 90 -13.44 9.03 -18.31
CA THR A 90 -14.56 8.34 -18.96
C THR A 90 -14.75 8.98 -20.32
#